data_AF-A0A383API2-F1
#
_entry.id   AF-A0A383API2-F1
#
_cell.length_a   1.000
_cell.length_b   1.000
_cell.length_c   1.000
_cell.angle_alpha   90.00
_cell.angle_beta   90.00
_cell.angle_gamma   90.00
#
_symmetry.space_group_name_H-M   'P 1'
#
loop_
_entity.id
_entity.type
_entity.pdbx_description
1 polymer ?
#
loop_
_entity_poly.entity_id
_entity_poly.type
_entity_poly.pdbx_seq_one_letter_code
_entity_poly.pdbx_strand_id
1 'polypeptide(L)'
;ASLIFLSDHMEERYSNDYFFDAYVEELSKHTEEKLGDKMNPKTLNLVLAYLPINDSVIRFPHDTWPDVLQGWGDMNPFSTELRMINRSFADSGLFQNLKKEVVADVWKSTYERYKRTPSRQKNSFLALADTLFQNFTIDELEKFGVDIDIVRQVASTYSHIPQAAKLLSKIQAVLPQTVTRIINMQDLGTEKGHAPYKIQEMYLIYNDGRMITSLMDEEAKVDSDIMSSMLTAINDFVKDSFQTTGNLGS
;
A
#
# COMPACT_ATOMS: atom_id res chain seq x y z
N ALA A 1 4.43 -20.43 15.60
CA ALA A 1 5.17 -19.83 14.47
C ALA A 1 4.29 -18.87 13.65
N SER A 2 3.10 -19.28 13.21
CA SER A 2 2.19 -18.44 12.39
C SER A 2 1.86 -17.07 12.99
N LEU A 3 1.59 -17.00 14.30
CA LEU A 3 1.29 -15.71 14.95
C LEU A 3 2.53 -14.81 15.09
N ILE A 4 3.72 -15.38 15.23
CA ILE A 4 4.98 -14.62 15.25
C ILE A 4 5.25 -14.02 13.87
N PHE A 5 4.95 -14.78 12.81
CA PHE A 5 4.99 -14.24 11.46
C PHE A 5 4.05 -13.03 11.30
N LEU A 6 2.81 -13.13 11.78
CA LEU A 6 1.86 -12.01 11.74
C LEU A 6 2.33 -10.80 12.56
N SER A 7 3.02 -11.02 13.69
CA SER A 7 3.47 -9.92 14.56
C SER A 7 4.74 -9.22 14.06
N ASP A 8 5.70 -9.98 13.51
CA ASP A 8 7.08 -9.48 13.32
C ASP A 8 7.47 -9.41 11.84
N HIS A 9 6.73 -10.09 10.97
CA HIS A 9 7.07 -10.24 9.55
C HIS A 9 5.99 -9.73 8.60
N MET A 10 4.83 -9.34 9.12
CA MET A 10 3.80 -8.62 8.38
C MET A 10 3.77 -7.17 8.82
N GLU A 11 3.92 -6.28 7.85
CA GLU A 11 3.86 -4.84 8.08
C GLU A 11 2.46 -4.45 8.57
N GLU A 12 2.37 -3.52 9.53
CA GLU A 12 1.13 -3.11 10.22
C GLU A 12 0.39 -4.26 10.96
N ARG A 13 1.03 -5.43 11.11
CA ARG A 13 0.54 -6.58 11.90
C ARG A 13 -0.84 -7.11 11.45
N TYR A 14 -1.14 -6.96 10.16
CA TYR A 14 -2.33 -7.54 9.53
C TYR A 14 -1.99 -8.25 8.22
N SER A 15 -2.89 -9.13 7.79
CA SER A 15 -2.78 -9.86 6.53
C SER A 15 -4.14 -10.11 5.93
N ASN A 16 -4.23 -10.16 4.60
CA ASN A 16 -5.38 -10.81 3.95
C ASN A 16 -5.50 -12.27 4.40
N ASP A 17 -6.74 -12.74 4.55
CA ASP A 17 -7.11 -14.09 4.97
C ASP A 17 -6.51 -15.18 4.07
N TYR A 18 -6.72 -15.10 2.75
CA TYR A 18 -6.20 -16.08 1.80
C TYR A 18 -4.66 -16.10 1.77
N PHE A 19 -4.02 -14.94 1.90
CA PHE A 19 -2.56 -14.87 1.97
C PHE A 19 -2.05 -15.57 3.24
N PHE A 20 -2.67 -15.30 4.38
CA PHE A 20 -2.25 -15.88 5.65
C PHE A 20 -2.47 -17.40 5.67
N ASP A 21 -3.61 -17.88 5.18
CA ASP A 21 -3.91 -19.31 5.13
C ASP A 21 -2.90 -20.07 4.25
N ALA A 22 -2.61 -19.55 3.05
CA ALA A 22 -1.63 -20.16 2.15
C ALA A 22 -0.21 -20.14 2.76
N TYR A 23 0.17 -19.04 3.41
CA TYR A 23 1.44 -18.94 4.12
C TYR A 23 1.55 -19.96 5.26
N VAL A 24 0.49 -20.10 6.06
CA VAL A 24 0.45 -21.02 7.19
C VAL A 24 0.48 -22.47 6.75
N GLU A 25 -0.17 -22.80 5.62
CA GLU A 25 -0.09 -24.12 5.01
C GLU A 25 1.36 -24.47 4.62
N GLU A 26 2.08 -23.56 3.97
CA GLU A 26 3.49 -23.80 3.62
C GLU A 26 4.40 -23.87 4.85
N LEU A 27 4.20 -22.95 5.80
CA LEU A 27 4.94 -22.94 7.05
C LEU A 27 4.75 -24.24 7.86
N SER A 28 3.55 -24.84 7.80
CA SER A 28 3.23 -26.05 8.56
C SER A 28 4.11 -27.25 8.19
N LYS A 29 4.54 -27.33 6.93
CA LYS A 29 5.47 -28.38 6.45
C LYS A 29 6.82 -28.27 7.16
N HIS A 30 7.30 -27.05 7.34
CA HIS A 30 8.56 -26.78 8.02
C HIS A 30 8.48 -26.84 9.55
N THR A 31 7.33 -26.56 10.16
CA THR A 31 7.17 -26.74 11.61
C THR A 31 7.18 -28.20 12.01
N GLU A 32 6.59 -29.08 11.19
CA GLU A 32 6.65 -30.52 11.41
C GLU A 32 8.11 -31.03 11.30
N GLU A 33 8.86 -30.55 10.31
CA GLU A 33 10.27 -30.94 10.12
C GLU A 33 11.21 -30.40 11.21
N LYS A 34 11.14 -29.11 11.52
CA LYS A 34 12.13 -28.44 12.39
C LYS A 34 11.81 -28.55 13.88
N LEU A 35 10.52 -28.57 14.24
CA LEU A 35 10.08 -28.57 15.63
C LEU A 35 9.41 -29.88 16.04
N GLY A 36 9.17 -30.81 15.10
CA GLY A 36 8.38 -32.02 15.37
C GLY A 36 6.93 -31.69 15.71
N ASP A 37 6.45 -30.48 15.39
CA ASP A 37 5.13 -29.99 15.75
C ASP A 37 4.26 -29.90 14.51
N LYS A 38 3.32 -30.83 14.40
CA LYS A 38 2.35 -30.87 13.31
C LYS A 38 1.24 -29.89 13.59
N MET A 39 1.02 -28.98 12.65
CA MET A 39 -0.07 -28.01 12.75
C MET A 39 -1.42 -28.73 12.90
N ASN A 40 -2.14 -28.40 13.97
CA ASN A 40 -3.51 -28.85 14.19
C ASN A 40 -4.50 -27.84 13.60
N PRO A 41 -5.23 -28.18 12.52
CA PRO A 41 -6.15 -27.25 11.87
C PRO A 41 -7.29 -26.78 12.79
N LYS A 42 -7.74 -27.62 13.73
CA LYS A 42 -8.79 -27.23 14.69
C LYS A 42 -8.29 -26.16 15.64
N THR A 43 -7.08 -26.32 16.16
CA THR A 43 -6.45 -25.32 17.04
C THR A 43 -6.22 -24.02 16.29
N LEU A 44 -5.72 -24.08 15.05
CA LEU A 44 -5.54 -22.90 14.21
C LEU A 44 -6.88 -22.17 14.00
N ASN A 45 -7.94 -22.88 13.61
CA ASN A 45 -9.25 -22.28 13.40
C ASN A 45 -9.83 -21.65 14.66
N LEU A 46 -9.62 -22.26 15.83
CA LEU A 46 -10.00 -21.66 17.11
C LEU A 46 -9.23 -20.37 17.36
N VAL A 47 -7.91 -20.35 17.14
CA VAL A 47 -7.07 -19.15 17.27
C VAL A 47 -7.50 -18.06 16.28
N LEU A 48 -7.75 -18.42 15.01
CA LEU A 48 -8.22 -17.49 14.00
C LEU A 48 -9.60 -16.92 14.33
N ALA A 49 -10.47 -17.67 15.00
CA ALA A 49 -11.75 -17.15 15.48
C ALA A 49 -11.60 -16.06 16.55
N TYR A 50 -10.46 -16.01 17.25
CA TYR A 50 -10.13 -14.93 18.19
C TYR A 50 -9.42 -13.74 17.54
N LEU A 51 -8.91 -13.88 16.31
CA LEU A 51 -8.41 -12.76 15.52
C LEU A 51 -9.59 -12.15 14.77
N PRO A 52 -9.99 -10.89 15.04
CA PRO A 52 -11.13 -10.29 14.34
C PRO A 52 -10.87 -10.27 12.83
N ILE A 53 -11.65 -11.07 12.09
CA ILE A 53 -11.70 -11.02 10.64
C ILE A 53 -12.71 -9.95 10.25
N ASN A 54 -12.23 -8.76 9.92
CA ASN A 54 -13.06 -7.73 9.29
C ASN A 54 -12.72 -7.72 7.80
N ASP A 55 -13.72 -7.86 6.93
CA ASP A 55 -13.59 -7.65 5.48
C ASP A 55 -12.38 -8.34 4.83
N SER A 56 -12.17 -9.64 5.10
CA SER A 56 -11.06 -10.45 4.56
C SER A 56 -9.64 -10.06 5.05
N VAL A 57 -9.54 -9.42 6.21
CA VAL A 57 -8.27 -9.10 6.87
C VAL A 57 -8.20 -9.74 8.26
N ILE A 58 -7.11 -10.45 8.53
CA ILE A 58 -6.73 -11.01 9.83
C ILE A 58 -5.80 -10.01 10.53
N ARG A 59 -6.11 -9.68 11.79
CA ARG A 59 -5.30 -8.79 12.64
C ARG A 59 -5.43 -9.18 14.11
N PHE A 60 -4.50 -8.73 14.95
CA PHE A 60 -4.63 -8.92 16.39
C PHE A 60 -5.79 -8.08 16.97
N PRO A 61 -6.54 -8.61 17.96
CA PRO A 61 -7.62 -7.87 18.60
C PRO A 61 -7.12 -6.67 19.41
N HIS A 62 -5.92 -6.78 19.98
CA HIS A 62 -5.28 -5.76 20.81
C HIS A 62 -3.77 -5.78 20.61
N ASP A 63 -3.11 -4.64 20.79
CA ASP A 63 -1.66 -4.47 20.56
C ASP A 63 -0.78 -5.24 21.56
N THR A 64 -1.35 -5.67 22.69
CA THR A 64 -0.67 -6.46 23.71
C THR A 64 -0.32 -7.87 23.26
N TRP A 65 -1.02 -8.42 22.26
CA TRP A 65 -0.73 -9.75 21.70
C TRP A 65 0.61 -9.77 20.96
N PRO A 66 0.86 -8.87 19.99
CA PRO A 66 2.19 -8.68 19.41
C PRO A 66 3.29 -8.55 20.45
N ASP A 67 3.10 -7.76 21.50
CA ASP A 67 4.15 -7.54 22.52
C ASP A 67 4.53 -8.86 23.20
N VAL A 68 3.54 -9.67 23.58
CA VAL A 68 3.79 -11.01 24.14
C VAL A 68 4.50 -11.91 23.14
N LEU A 69 4.12 -11.89 21.87
CA LEU A 69 4.75 -12.71 20.82
C LEU A 69 6.16 -12.24 20.46
N GLN A 70 6.47 -10.97 20.67
CA GLN A 70 7.80 -10.39 20.53
C GLN A 70 8.70 -10.65 21.74
N GLY A 71 8.18 -11.34 22.76
CA GLY A 71 8.94 -11.65 23.97
C GLY A 71 9.04 -10.50 24.95
N TRP A 72 8.17 -9.48 24.86
CA TRP A 72 8.14 -8.39 25.82
C TRP A 72 7.58 -8.88 27.17
N GLY A 73 8.08 -8.27 28.24
CA GLY A 73 7.70 -8.57 29.62
C GLY A 73 8.65 -9.55 30.31
N ASP A 74 9.16 -9.16 31.48
CA ASP A 74 10.14 -9.93 32.27
C ASP A 74 9.64 -11.33 32.69
N MET A 75 8.31 -11.52 32.70
CA MET A 75 7.64 -12.75 33.12
C MET A 75 6.88 -13.42 31.96
N ASN A 76 7.36 -13.29 30.72
CA ASN A 76 6.72 -13.91 29.57
C ASN A 76 6.91 -15.45 29.59
N PRO A 77 5.82 -16.23 29.76
CA PRO A 77 5.90 -17.68 29.90
C PRO A 77 6.31 -18.38 28.59
N PHE A 78 6.25 -17.69 27.45
CA PHE A 78 6.57 -18.24 26.13
C PHE A 78 7.98 -17.89 25.66
N SER A 79 8.78 -17.20 26.48
CA SER A 79 10.11 -16.69 26.08
C SER A 79 11.03 -17.75 25.49
N THR A 80 10.99 -18.99 26.00
CA THR A 80 11.83 -20.09 25.50
C THR A 80 11.35 -20.58 24.14
N GLU A 81 10.05 -20.79 23.98
CA GLU A 81 9.40 -21.22 22.74
C GLU A 81 9.57 -20.17 21.63
N LEU A 82 9.37 -18.89 21.96
CA LEU A 82 9.57 -17.77 21.04
C LEU A 82 11.02 -17.74 20.54
N ARG A 83 12.00 -17.90 21.44
CA ARG A 83 13.41 -17.96 21.08
C ARG A 83 13.73 -19.15 20.17
N MET A 84 13.15 -20.32 20.45
CA MET A 84 13.32 -21.51 19.59
C MET A 84 12.73 -21.29 18.19
N ILE A 85 11.55 -20.69 18.09
CA ILE A 85 10.91 -20.40 16.82
C ILE A 85 11.72 -19.36 16.04
N ASN A 86 12.13 -18.26 16.67
CA ASN A 86 12.93 -17.24 15.99
C ASN A 86 14.25 -17.80 15.46
N ARG A 87 14.95 -18.62 16.25
CA ARG A 87 16.17 -19.30 15.80
C ARG A 87 15.93 -20.25 14.63
N SER A 88 14.82 -20.97 14.66
CA SER A 88 14.54 -22.02 13.66
C SER A 88 13.99 -21.46 12.35
N PHE A 89 13.30 -20.31 12.39
CA PHE A 89 12.57 -19.76 11.25
C PHE A 89 13.07 -18.37 10.85
N ALA A 90 13.08 -17.41 11.77
CA ALA A 90 13.47 -16.02 11.48
C ALA A 90 14.95 -15.90 11.11
N ASP A 91 15.86 -16.45 11.93
CA ASP A 91 17.31 -16.39 11.71
C ASP A 91 17.73 -17.12 10.42
N SER A 92 16.96 -18.13 10.01
CA SER A 92 17.20 -18.87 8.77
C SER A 92 16.69 -18.16 7.51
N GLY A 93 15.98 -17.03 7.64
CA GLY A 93 15.30 -16.35 6.53
C GLY A 93 14.05 -17.06 6.00
N LEU A 94 13.67 -18.21 6.60
CA LEU A 94 12.58 -19.05 6.12
C LEU A 94 11.25 -18.27 6.04
N PHE A 95 10.93 -17.47 7.06
CA PHE A 95 9.71 -16.66 7.04
C PHE A 95 9.64 -15.72 5.83
N GLN A 96 10.75 -15.08 5.45
CA GLN A 96 10.77 -14.17 4.29
C GLN A 96 10.72 -14.92 2.96
N ASN A 97 11.36 -16.10 2.87
CA ASN A 97 11.32 -16.92 1.68
C ASN A 97 9.90 -17.43 1.41
N LEU A 98 9.27 -18.03 2.42
CA LEU A 98 7.88 -18.50 2.34
C LEU A 98 6.91 -17.38 2.01
N LYS A 99 7.09 -16.21 2.62
CA LYS A 99 6.28 -15.02 2.36
C LYS A 99 6.30 -14.63 0.88
N LYS A 100 7.44 -14.77 0.20
CA LYS A 100 7.60 -14.49 -1.24
C LYS A 100 7.01 -15.61 -2.11
N GLU A 101 7.23 -16.86 -1.74
CA GLU A 101 6.78 -18.04 -2.51
C GLU A 101 5.26 -18.08 -2.67
N VAL A 102 4.50 -17.71 -1.64
CA VAL A 102 3.03 -17.78 -1.69
C VAL A 102 2.36 -16.68 -2.52
N VAL A 103 3.08 -15.60 -2.86
CA VAL A 103 2.48 -14.42 -3.52
C VAL A 103 1.82 -14.79 -4.85
N ALA A 104 2.52 -15.53 -5.71
CA ALA A 104 2.07 -15.81 -7.07
C ALA A 104 0.77 -16.64 -7.09
N ASP A 105 0.69 -17.67 -6.26
CA ASP A 105 -0.46 -18.57 -6.20
C ASP A 105 -1.69 -17.89 -5.58
N VAL A 106 -1.48 -17.14 -4.49
CA VAL A 106 -2.56 -16.38 -3.83
C VAL A 106 -3.09 -15.28 -4.75
N TRP A 107 -2.20 -14.57 -5.44
CA TRP A 107 -2.57 -13.54 -6.42
C TRP A 107 -3.43 -14.13 -7.53
N LYS A 108 -2.96 -15.20 -8.19
CA LYS A 108 -3.68 -15.86 -9.28
C LYS A 108 -5.05 -16.34 -8.84
N SER A 109 -5.13 -17.01 -7.69
CA SER A 109 -6.39 -17.55 -7.19
C SER A 109 -7.40 -16.45 -6.81
N THR A 110 -6.94 -15.37 -6.16
CA THR A 110 -7.78 -14.24 -5.77
C THR A 110 -8.24 -13.44 -6.98
N TYR A 111 -7.36 -13.22 -7.96
CA TYR A 111 -7.70 -12.52 -9.19
C TYR A 111 -8.73 -13.29 -10.03
N GLU A 112 -8.59 -14.61 -10.13
CA GLU A 112 -9.58 -15.46 -10.81
C GLU A 112 -10.94 -15.44 -10.10
N ARG A 113 -10.96 -15.42 -8.76
CA ARG A 113 -12.20 -15.24 -7.99
C ARG A 113 -12.82 -13.86 -8.24
N TYR A 114 -12.00 -12.82 -8.26
CA TYR A 114 -12.44 -11.46 -8.56
C TYR A 114 -13.08 -11.38 -9.94
N LYS A 115 -12.45 -11.93 -10.99
CA LYS A 115 -13.00 -11.96 -12.35
C LYS A 115 -14.37 -12.61 -12.43
N ARG A 116 -14.59 -13.71 -11.69
CA ARG A 116 -15.88 -14.43 -11.67
C ARG A 116 -16.98 -13.62 -11.02
N THR A 117 -16.68 -12.94 -9.91
CA THR A 117 -17.68 -12.19 -9.16
C THR A 117 -17.13 -10.89 -8.56
N PRO A 118 -16.89 -9.84 -9.38
CA PRO A 118 -16.19 -8.63 -8.95
C PRO A 118 -16.87 -7.93 -7.78
N SER A 119 -18.20 -7.81 -7.80
CA SER A 119 -18.97 -7.10 -6.77
C SER A 119 -18.85 -7.73 -5.37
N ARG A 120 -18.74 -9.06 -5.28
CA ARG A 120 -18.60 -9.80 -4.02
C ARG A 120 -17.15 -9.91 -3.57
N GLN A 121 -16.21 -9.95 -4.50
CA GLN A 121 -14.80 -10.21 -4.22
C GLN A 121 -13.94 -8.94 -4.18
N LYS A 122 -14.50 -7.77 -4.48
CA LYS A 122 -13.78 -6.48 -4.47
C LYS A 122 -13.04 -6.22 -3.15
N ASN A 123 -13.67 -6.48 -2.00
CA ASN A 123 -13.06 -6.21 -0.69
C ASN A 123 -11.87 -7.14 -0.45
N SER A 124 -12.03 -8.43 -0.73
CA SER A 124 -10.94 -9.42 -0.62
C SER A 124 -9.79 -9.11 -1.59
N PHE A 125 -10.08 -8.73 -2.84
CA PHE A 125 -9.06 -8.31 -3.80
C PHE A 125 -8.30 -7.07 -3.33
N LEU A 126 -9.01 -6.03 -2.87
CA LEU A 126 -8.39 -4.81 -2.37
C LEU A 126 -7.59 -5.06 -1.08
N ALA A 127 -8.06 -5.96 -0.21
CA ALA A 127 -7.35 -6.38 0.99
C ALA A 127 -6.06 -7.15 0.67
N LEU A 128 -6.10 -8.07 -0.29
CA LEU A 128 -4.89 -8.74 -0.77
C LEU A 128 -3.92 -7.74 -1.38
N ALA A 129 -4.40 -6.86 -2.26
CA ALA A 129 -3.55 -5.86 -2.89
C ALA A 129 -2.90 -4.94 -1.85
N ASP A 130 -3.65 -4.42 -0.87
CA ASP A 130 -3.06 -3.60 0.19
C ASP A 130 -2.07 -4.39 1.05
N THR A 131 -2.34 -5.67 1.35
CA THR A 131 -1.40 -6.56 2.05
C THR A 131 -0.09 -6.69 1.28
N LEU A 132 -0.16 -6.93 -0.04
CA LEU A 132 1.02 -7.08 -0.90
C LEU A 132 1.81 -5.78 -1.00
N PHE A 133 1.16 -4.64 -1.26
CA PHE A 133 1.82 -3.34 -1.43
C PHE A 133 2.37 -2.75 -0.11
N GLN A 134 1.88 -3.20 1.04
CA GLN A 134 2.46 -2.84 2.33
C GLN A 134 3.73 -3.66 2.65
N ASN A 135 3.87 -4.85 2.06
CA ASN A 135 4.89 -5.82 2.42
C ASN A 135 6.00 -6.03 1.38
N PHE A 136 5.81 -5.55 0.15
CA PHE A 136 6.72 -5.72 -0.97
C PHE A 136 6.84 -4.44 -1.79
N THR A 137 7.97 -4.28 -2.46
CA THR A 137 8.16 -3.22 -3.45
C THR A 137 7.43 -3.55 -4.76
N ILE A 138 7.11 -2.54 -5.56
CA ILE A 138 6.45 -2.74 -6.87
C ILE A 138 7.30 -3.66 -7.77
N ASP A 139 8.62 -3.44 -7.83
CA ASP A 139 9.54 -4.27 -8.61
C ASP A 139 9.54 -5.75 -8.18
N GLU A 140 9.35 -6.04 -6.89
CA GLU A 140 9.22 -7.41 -6.39
C GLU A 140 7.87 -8.02 -6.78
N LEU A 141 6.78 -7.25 -6.64
CA LEU A 141 5.44 -7.69 -7.01
C LEU A 141 5.34 -8.05 -8.50
N GLU A 142 5.93 -7.24 -9.38
CA GLU A 142 6.01 -7.55 -10.80
C GLU A 142 6.76 -8.86 -11.07
N LYS A 143 7.88 -9.11 -10.36
CA LYS A 143 8.63 -10.37 -10.46
C LYS A 143 7.82 -11.57 -9.98
N PHE A 144 6.92 -11.39 -9.01
CA PHE A 144 6.02 -12.44 -8.53
C PHE A 144 4.78 -12.63 -9.42
N GLY A 145 4.65 -11.88 -10.52
CA GLY A 145 3.54 -11.99 -11.47
C GLY A 145 2.28 -11.24 -11.03
N VAL A 146 2.40 -10.28 -10.11
CA VAL A 146 1.32 -9.37 -9.74
C VAL A 146 1.21 -8.26 -10.78
N ASP A 147 0.04 -8.14 -11.39
CA ASP A 147 -0.22 -7.12 -12.41
C ASP A 147 -0.66 -5.81 -11.75
N ILE A 148 0.27 -4.85 -11.72
CA ILE A 148 0.10 -3.54 -11.09
C ILE A 148 -0.96 -2.70 -11.82
N ASP A 149 -1.10 -2.85 -13.13
CA ASP A 149 -2.10 -2.14 -13.92
C ASP A 149 -3.51 -2.59 -13.58
N ILE A 150 -3.70 -3.91 -13.39
CA ILE A 150 -4.96 -4.46 -12.91
C ILE A 150 -5.29 -3.90 -11.52
N VAL A 151 -4.33 -3.90 -10.59
CA VAL A 151 -4.54 -3.36 -9.24
C VAL A 151 -4.97 -1.89 -9.31
N ARG A 152 -4.26 -1.09 -10.13
CA ARG A 152 -4.58 0.32 -10.36
C ARG A 152 -5.98 0.52 -10.94
N GLN A 153 -6.38 -0.26 -11.94
CA GLN A 153 -7.71 -0.17 -12.54
C GLN A 153 -8.82 -0.53 -11.55
N VAL A 154 -8.65 -1.61 -10.79
CA VAL A 154 -9.65 -2.03 -9.80
C VAL A 154 -9.75 -1.00 -8.68
N ALA A 155 -8.62 -0.51 -8.17
CA ALA A 155 -8.61 0.53 -7.15
C ALA A 155 -9.24 1.84 -7.65
N SER A 156 -9.01 2.22 -8.91
CA SER A 156 -9.66 3.38 -9.55
C SER A 156 -11.17 3.21 -9.67
N THR A 157 -11.63 1.99 -10.00
CA THR A 157 -13.06 1.66 -10.11
C THR A 157 -13.77 1.80 -8.76
N TYR A 158 -13.08 1.41 -7.68
CA TYR A 158 -13.60 1.45 -6.32
C TYR A 158 -13.03 2.59 -5.48
N SER A 159 -12.61 3.70 -6.10
CA SER A 159 -11.93 4.83 -5.44
C SER A 159 -12.72 5.49 -4.31
N HIS A 160 -14.06 5.33 -4.31
CA HIS A 160 -14.94 5.73 -3.22
C HIS A 160 -14.71 4.95 -1.91
N ILE A 161 -14.04 3.79 -1.98
CA ILE A 161 -13.66 2.98 -0.82
C ILE A 161 -12.32 3.51 -0.29
N PRO A 162 -12.19 3.86 1.01
CA PRO A 162 -10.96 4.44 1.56
C PRO A 162 -9.70 3.60 1.31
N GLN A 163 -9.81 2.27 1.40
CA GLN A 163 -8.68 1.36 1.15
C GLN A 163 -8.19 1.42 -0.30
N ALA A 164 -9.12 1.51 -1.28
CA ALA A 164 -8.78 1.65 -2.69
C ALA A 164 -8.11 3.00 -2.97
N ALA A 165 -8.61 4.08 -2.38
CA ALA A 165 -7.99 5.41 -2.50
C ALA A 165 -6.56 5.44 -1.92
N LYS A 166 -6.34 4.82 -0.75
CA LYS A 166 -5.00 4.66 -0.14
C LYS A 166 -4.06 3.91 -1.08
N LEU A 167 -4.53 2.80 -1.66
CA LEU A 167 -3.75 1.98 -2.57
C LEU A 167 -3.39 2.73 -3.87
N LEU A 168 -4.32 3.48 -4.45
CA LEU A 168 -4.06 4.34 -5.61
C LEU A 168 -2.99 5.39 -5.31
N SER A 169 -3.10 6.07 -4.17
CA SER A 169 -2.12 7.08 -3.76
C SER A 169 -0.72 6.49 -3.65
N LYS A 170 -0.58 5.30 -3.04
CA LYS A 170 0.71 4.58 -2.98
C LYS A 170 1.25 4.25 -4.38
N ILE A 171 0.42 3.72 -5.27
CA ILE A 171 0.83 3.40 -6.64
C ILE A 171 1.31 4.66 -7.38
N GLN A 172 0.56 5.77 -7.24
CA GLN A 172 0.88 7.06 -7.88
C GLN A 172 2.11 7.76 -7.28
N ALA A 173 2.44 7.51 -6.03
CA ALA A 173 3.63 8.05 -5.38
C ALA A 173 4.93 7.39 -5.87
N VAL A 174 4.86 6.13 -6.31
CA VAL A 174 6.03 5.35 -6.76
C VAL A 174 6.18 5.39 -8.29
N LEU A 175 5.08 5.48 -9.03
CA LEU A 175 5.16 5.76 -10.46
C LEU A 175 5.84 7.13 -10.67
N PRO A 176 6.74 7.28 -11.67
CA PRO A 176 7.35 8.56 -11.95
C PRO A 176 6.22 9.55 -12.23
N GLN A 177 5.98 10.45 -11.28
CA GLN A 177 5.13 11.59 -11.54
C GLN A 177 5.76 12.29 -12.72
N THR A 178 4.99 12.53 -13.78
CA THR A 178 5.35 13.55 -14.75
C THR A 178 5.53 14.82 -13.93
N VAL A 179 6.79 15.15 -13.61
CA VAL A 179 7.07 16.22 -12.66
C VAL A 179 6.62 17.50 -13.34
N THR A 180 5.46 18.01 -12.97
CA THR A 180 5.08 19.39 -13.23
C THR A 180 5.99 20.24 -12.32
N ARG A 181 7.25 20.42 -12.73
CA ARG A 181 8.16 21.35 -12.05
C ARG A 181 7.60 22.74 -12.27
N ILE A 182 6.91 23.29 -11.28
CA ILE A 182 6.68 24.73 -11.19
C ILE A 182 8.06 25.32 -10.92
N ILE A 183 8.77 25.74 -11.98
CA ILE A 183 10.06 26.41 -11.84
C ILE A 183 9.78 27.81 -11.28
N ASN A 184 10.06 28.01 -10.00
CA ASN A 184 10.14 29.35 -9.42
C ASN A 184 11.35 30.04 -10.08
N MET A 185 11.12 31.06 -10.91
CA MET A 185 12.15 31.72 -11.73
C MET A 185 13.22 32.49 -10.93
N GLN A 186 13.26 32.36 -9.60
CA GLN A 186 14.28 32.99 -8.77
C GLN A 186 15.61 32.21 -8.74
N ASP A 187 15.67 30.98 -9.27
CA ASP A 187 16.83 30.10 -9.09
C ASP A 187 17.54 29.66 -10.39
N LEU A 188 17.37 30.39 -11.50
CA LEU A 188 18.11 30.14 -12.74
C LEU A 188 19.46 30.86 -12.74
N GLY A 189 20.31 30.50 -11.78
CA GLY A 189 21.74 30.78 -11.81
C GLY A 189 22.52 29.59 -12.36
N THR A 190 22.83 29.62 -13.66
CA THR A 190 23.92 28.87 -14.35
C THR A 190 24.03 27.36 -14.12
N GLU A 191 23.82 26.55 -15.17
CA GLU A 191 24.80 25.57 -15.72
C GLU A 191 24.20 24.76 -16.91
N LYS A 192 24.92 24.86 -18.04
CA LYS A 192 25.06 24.01 -19.24
C LYS A 192 24.04 22.90 -19.59
N GLY A 193 23.35 23.12 -20.72
CA GLY A 193 23.43 22.28 -21.92
C GLY A 193 22.56 21.02 -22.01
N HIS A 194 21.29 21.18 -22.40
CA HIS A 194 20.42 20.09 -22.88
C HIS A 194 19.78 20.47 -24.23
N ALA A 195 19.50 19.48 -25.08
CA ALA A 195 18.96 19.64 -26.44
C ALA A 195 17.70 20.53 -26.49
N PRO A 196 17.42 21.26 -27.60
CA PRO A 196 16.43 22.34 -27.60
C PRO A 196 15.04 21.78 -27.28
N TYR A 197 14.54 22.10 -26.09
CA TYR A 197 13.18 21.82 -25.69
C TYR A 197 12.23 22.66 -26.54
N LYS A 198 11.23 22.01 -27.14
CA LYS A 198 10.10 22.72 -27.76
C LYS A 198 9.10 23.07 -26.66
N ILE A 199 8.90 24.36 -26.42
CA ILE A 199 7.86 24.85 -25.52
C ILE A 199 6.52 24.60 -26.22
N GLN A 200 5.72 23.68 -25.70
CA GLN A 200 4.37 23.40 -26.21
C GLN A 200 3.39 24.49 -25.77
N GLU A 201 3.46 24.88 -24.50
CA GLU A 201 2.58 25.89 -23.90
C GLU A 201 3.32 26.67 -22.81
N MET A 202 3.08 27.98 -22.75
CA MET A 202 3.61 28.89 -21.75
C MET A 202 2.48 29.76 -21.23
N TYR A 203 2.36 29.88 -19.91
CA TYR A 203 1.35 30.70 -19.27
C TYR A 203 2.02 31.68 -18.31
N LEU A 204 1.68 32.96 -18.42
CA LEU A 204 2.02 33.97 -17.43
C LEU A 204 0.82 34.15 -16.51
N ILE A 205 0.99 33.88 -15.21
CA ILE A 205 -0.07 33.94 -14.21
C ILE A 205 0.39 34.86 -13.08
N TYR A 206 -0.48 35.76 -12.63
CA TYR A 206 -0.25 36.62 -11.48
C TYR A 206 -0.40 35.82 -10.17
N ASN A 207 0.19 36.30 -9.08
CA ASN A 207 0.23 35.58 -7.80
C ASN A 207 -1.16 35.32 -7.17
N ASP A 208 -2.21 35.98 -7.66
CA ASP A 208 -3.60 35.76 -7.27
C ASP A 208 -4.31 34.68 -8.11
N GLY A 209 -3.63 34.05 -9.07
CA GLY A 209 -4.18 32.99 -9.94
C GLY A 209 -4.73 33.50 -11.27
N ARG A 210 -4.69 34.82 -11.54
CA ARG A 210 -5.15 35.39 -12.81
C ARG A 210 -4.15 35.16 -13.93
N MET A 211 -4.61 34.61 -15.05
CA MET A 211 -3.78 34.48 -16.27
C MET A 211 -3.59 35.87 -16.93
N ILE A 212 -2.34 36.26 -17.16
CA ILE A 212 -1.97 37.50 -17.85
C ILE A 212 -1.83 37.26 -19.35
N THR A 213 -1.15 36.19 -19.75
CA THR A 213 -1.00 35.82 -21.16
C THR A 213 -0.66 34.34 -21.31
N SER A 214 -0.91 33.77 -22.48
CA SER A 214 -0.50 32.41 -22.83
C SER A 214 0.08 32.38 -24.24
N LEU A 215 1.00 31.44 -24.47
CA LEU A 215 1.63 31.18 -25.76
C LEU A 215 1.61 29.68 -25.99
N MET A 216 0.91 29.25 -27.05
CA MET A 216 0.71 27.83 -27.39
C MET A 216 1.19 27.57 -28.82
N ASP A 217 1.79 26.40 -29.04
CA ASP A 217 2.31 25.97 -30.34
C ASP A 217 1.21 25.45 -31.30
N GLU A 218 0.07 25.00 -30.76
CA GLU A 218 -1.14 24.66 -31.53
C GLU A 218 -2.32 25.52 -31.06
N GLU A 219 -3.22 25.90 -31.99
CA GLU A 219 -4.48 26.60 -31.69
C GLU A 219 -5.46 25.67 -30.94
N ALA A 220 -5.09 25.27 -29.72
CA ALA A 220 -6.02 24.70 -28.78
C ALA A 220 -6.94 25.84 -28.30
N LYS A 221 -8.21 25.80 -28.73
CA LYS A 221 -9.30 26.67 -28.24
C LYS A 221 -9.64 26.36 -26.78
N VAL A 222 -8.68 26.50 -25.88
CA VAL A 222 -8.96 26.49 -24.45
C VAL A 222 -9.12 27.94 -24.03
N ASP A 223 -10.33 28.28 -23.59
CA ASP A 223 -10.70 29.63 -23.17
C ASP A 223 -9.87 30.04 -21.94
N SER A 224 -9.09 31.11 -22.10
CA SER A 224 -8.21 31.65 -21.04
C SER A 224 -8.98 32.01 -19.78
N ASP A 225 -10.24 32.43 -19.92
CA ASP A 225 -11.08 32.84 -18.81
C ASP A 225 -11.53 31.63 -17.99
N ILE A 226 -11.84 30.51 -18.67
CA ILE A 226 -12.19 29.25 -18.03
C ILE A 226 -10.99 28.71 -17.24
N MET A 227 -9.81 28.69 -17.86
CA MET A 227 -8.58 28.22 -17.20
C MET A 227 -8.18 29.10 -16.02
N SER A 228 -8.27 30.43 -16.17
CA SER A 228 -8.00 31.36 -15.08
C SER A 228 -8.98 31.17 -13.93
N SER A 229 -10.25 30.87 -14.22
CA SER A 229 -11.26 30.61 -13.19
C SER A 229 -10.94 29.34 -12.39
N MET A 230 -10.50 28.28 -13.07
CA MET A 230 -10.13 27.01 -12.43
C MET A 230 -8.88 27.17 -11.56
N LEU A 231 -7.86 27.88 -12.05
CA LEU A 231 -6.62 28.11 -11.30
C LEU A 231 -6.85 29.00 -10.07
N THR A 232 -7.71 30.02 -10.19
CA THR A 232 -8.11 30.85 -9.05
C THR A 232 -8.85 30.03 -8.00
N ALA A 233 -9.81 29.19 -8.42
CA ALA A 233 -10.55 28.32 -7.51
C ALA A 233 -9.65 27.31 -6.77
N ILE A 234 -8.63 26.76 -7.45
CA ILE A 234 -7.64 25.88 -6.83
C ILE A 234 -6.79 26.65 -5.81
N ASN A 235 -6.36 27.86 -6.15
CA ASN A 235 -5.56 28.69 -5.24
C ASN A 235 -6.34 29.09 -3.98
N ASP A 236 -7.63 29.43 -4.13
CA ASP A 236 -8.51 29.74 -3.00
C ASP A 236 -8.77 28.51 -2.14
N PHE A 237 -9.01 27.34 -2.74
CA PHE A 237 -9.15 26.08 -2.01
C PHE A 237 -7.90 25.73 -1.20
N VAL A 238 -6.72 25.90 -1.81
CA VAL A 238 -5.43 25.68 -1.15
C VAL A 238 -5.24 26.66 0.01
N LYS A 239 -5.52 27.95 -0.19
CA LYS A 239 -5.44 28.96 0.88
C LYS A 239 -6.39 28.65 2.04
N ASP A 240 -7.65 28.32 1.78
CA ASP A 240 -8.63 27.97 2.82
C ASP A 240 -8.22 26.72 3.60
N SER A 241 -7.63 25.74 2.90
CA SER A 241 -7.14 24.50 3.51
C SER A 241 -5.93 24.72 4.45
N PHE A 242 -5.11 25.74 4.18
CA PHE A 242 -3.93 26.05 5.00
C PHE A 242 -4.15 27.18 6.02
N GLN A 243 -5.25 27.94 5.92
CA GLN A 243 -5.59 29.02 6.87
C GLN A 243 -6.54 28.58 8.00
N THR A 244 -7.01 27.33 8.02
CA THR A 244 -7.92 26.80 9.05
C THR A 244 -7.25 26.36 10.37
N THR A 245 -6.02 26.80 10.64
CA THR A 245 -5.38 26.65 11.96
C THR A 245 -5.77 27.81 12.88
N GLY A 246 -7.02 27.86 13.35
CA GLY A 246 -7.41 28.95 14.24
C GLY A 246 -8.89 29.11 14.59
N ASN A 247 -9.68 28.04 14.66
CA ASN A 247 -10.93 28.08 15.43
C ASN A 247 -11.42 26.66 15.79
N LEU A 248 -10.66 25.96 16.64
CA LEU A 248 -11.22 24.89 17.45
C LEU A 248 -11.66 25.56 18.76
N GLY A 249 -12.96 25.79 18.89
CA GLY A 249 -13.57 26.42 20.07
C GLY A 249 -13.25 25.66 21.35
N SER A 250 -13.00 26.43 22.41
CA SER A 250 -13.08 26.00 23.81
C SER A 250 -14.48 25.55 24.19
#